data_AF-I2B6X6-F1
#
_entry.id   AF-I2B6X6-F1
#
_cell.length_a   1.000
_cell.length_b   1.000
_cell.length_c   1.000
_cell.angle_alpha   90.00
_cell.angle_beta   90.00
_cell.angle_gamma   90.00
#
_symmetry.space_group_name_H-M   'P 1'
#
loop_
_entity.id
_entity.type
_entity.pdbx_description
1 polymer ?
#
loop_
_entity_poly.entity_id
_entity_poly.type
_entity_poly.pdbx_seq_one_letter_code
_entity_poly.pdbx_strand_id
1 'polypeptide(L)'
;MGKILLLSFCVFPFFCNASEEVNAEYTITSLYSGTIGKSNITMSLTVSDGVIFGVYIYKKFKRNIFLNGAFSTDSVVLNENVGGSTAVMTLKPTMDGYQGQWCEKKCLPVTLLKHDTFKDGQLDNVKISDSEHGDYELKITFEGNFENILLLDSIDTPTVDFIDINGDGFYDVIVRTDHRPNNGSQSVYISTDQGFVEQKELSGVNGTLTYKPLTKNIVFESKDDCCEKYNKVVYSFNKGKLIKINDMYFDYTSEKGYSENGNEVSKAIFESY
;
A
#
# COMPACT_ATOMS: atom_id res chain seq x y z
N MET A 1 80.57 -4.38 5.93
CA MET A 1 79.71 -3.38 5.26
C MET A 1 78.37 -4.07 4.99
N GLY A 2 77.47 -4.06 5.98
CA GLY A 2 76.19 -4.79 5.92
C GLY A 2 75.08 -3.90 5.39
N LYS A 3 74.37 -4.35 4.34
CA LYS A 3 73.16 -3.69 3.83
C LYS A 3 71.96 -4.18 4.64
N ILE A 4 71.29 -3.26 5.34
CA ILE A 4 69.98 -3.50 5.96
C ILE A 4 68.92 -3.23 4.89
N LEU A 5 68.08 -4.24 4.62
CA LEU A 5 66.93 -4.14 3.74
C LEU A 5 65.72 -3.74 4.61
N LEU A 6 65.20 -2.53 4.44
CA LEU A 6 63.93 -2.13 5.06
C LEU A 6 62.78 -2.65 4.20
N LEU A 7 62.02 -3.62 4.71
CA LEU A 7 60.72 -4.00 4.16
C LEU A 7 59.66 -3.07 4.76
N SER A 8 59.08 -2.20 3.92
CA SER A 8 57.91 -1.41 4.30
C SER A 8 56.65 -2.25 4.07
N PHE A 9 56.05 -2.75 5.15
CA PHE A 9 54.71 -3.35 5.11
C PHE A 9 53.66 -2.22 5.08
N CYS A 10 53.13 -1.91 3.90
CA CYS A 10 51.89 -1.13 3.79
C CYS A 10 50.73 -2.01 4.21
N VAL A 11 50.24 -1.83 5.45
CA VAL A 11 48.95 -2.37 5.87
C VAL A 11 47.88 -1.43 5.31
N PHE A 12 47.25 -1.82 4.20
CA PHE A 12 46.03 -1.17 3.73
C PHE A 12 44.91 -1.52 4.72
N PRO A 13 44.27 -0.55 5.39
CA PRO A 13 43.05 -0.85 6.11
C PRO A 13 41.96 -1.15 5.08
N PHE A 14 41.58 -2.42 4.99
CA PHE A 14 40.31 -2.83 4.39
C PHE A 14 39.19 -2.30 5.29
N PHE A 15 38.66 -1.12 4.96
CA PHE A 15 37.33 -0.73 5.44
C PHE A 15 36.33 -1.47 4.56
N CYS A 16 35.80 -2.59 5.06
CA CYS A 16 34.66 -3.26 4.45
C CYS A 16 33.40 -2.61 5.03
N ASN A 17 32.92 -1.55 4.38
CA ASN A 17 31.56 -1.07 4.59
C ASN A 17 30.64 -1.99 3.79
N ALA A 18 30.26 -3.12 4.35
CA ALA A 18 29.15 -3.90 3.80
C ALA A 18 27.87 -3.27 4.34
N SER A 19 27.10 -2.57 3.50
CA SER A 19 25.72 -2.24 3.84
C SER A 19 24.96 -3.55 4.01
N GLU A 20 24.26 -3.70 5.14
CA GLU A 20 23.48 -4.90 5.42
C GLU A 20 22.15 -4.79 4.69
N GLU A 21 21.91 -5.68 3.71
CA GLU A 21 20.58 -5.83 3.10
C GLU A 21 19.68 -6.62 4.05
N VAL A 22 18.54 -6.03 4.43
CA VAL A 22 17.48 -6.68 5.21
C VAL A 22 16.21 -6.83 4.38
N ASN A 23 15.33 -7.77 4.74
CA ASN A 23 14.03 -7.88 4.10
C ASN A 23 13.16 -6.66 4.48
N ALA A 24 12.53 -6.06 3.47
CA ALA A 24 11.58 -4.98 3.72
C ALA A 24 10.27 -5.55 4.27
N GLU A 25 9.62 -4.82 5.17
CA GLU A 25 8.21 -5.05 5.45
C GLU A 25 7.38 -4.52 4.28
N TYR A 26 6.49 -5.36 3.74
CA TYR A 26 5.64 -4.95 2.64
C TYR A 26 4.23 -5.54 2.72
N THR A 27 3.32 -4.86 2.03
CA THR A 27 1.96 -5.33 1.78
C THR A 27 1.67 -5.41 0.28
N ILE A 28 0.79 -6.32 -0.12
CA ILE A 28 0.26 -6.39 -1.48
C ILE A 28 -1.26 -6.29 -1.40
N THR A 29 -1.83 -5.22 -1.95
CA THR A 29 -3.27 -5.00 -2.00
C THR A 29 -3.79 -5.24 -3.40
N SER A 30 -4.64 -6.26 -3.56
CA SER A 30 -5.22 -6.63 -4.86
C SER A 30 -6.73 -6.36 -4.88
N LEU A 31 -7.21 -5.91 -6.04
CA LEU A 31 -8.62 -5.73 -6.35
C LEU A 31 -9.15 -6.95 -7.11
N TYR A 32 -10.31 -7.42 -6.68
CA TYR A 32 -11.04 -8.53 -7.26
C TYR A 32 -12.46 -8.10 -7.63
N SER A 33 -12.97 -8.69 -8.71
CA SER A 33 -14.40 -8.67 -8.99
C SER A 33 -14.93 -10.08 -9.16
N GLY A 34 -16.18 -10.30 -8.73
CA GLY A 34 -16.68 -11.66 -8.64
C GLY A 34 -18.11 -11.77 -8.17
N THR A 35 -18.47 -12.96 -7.70
CA THR A 35 -19.80 -13.26 -7.18
C THR A 35 -19.75 -14.01 -5.85
N ILE A 36 -20.78 -13.78 -5.03
CA ILE A 36 -21.21 -14.69 -3.96
C ILE A 36 -22.61 -15.17 -4.33
N GLY A 37 -22.74 -16.46 -4.68
CA GLY A 37 -23.96 -16.99 -5.30
C GLY A 37 -24.26 -16.28 -6.62
N LYS A 38 -25.37 -15.54 -6.67
CA LYS A 38 -25.78 -14.75 -7.85
C LYS A 38 -25.46 -13.25 -7.70
N SER A 39 -24.91 -12.83 -6.57
CA SER A 39 -24.71 -11.42 -6.25
C SER A 39 -23.31 -10.98 -6.63
N ASN A 40 -23.21 -9.95 -7.48
CA ASN A 40 -21.93 -9.35 -7.85
C ASN A 40 -21.30 -8.60 -6.68
N ILE A 41 -20.01 -8.81 -6.49
CA ILE A 41 -19.18 -8.15 -5.48
C ILE A 41 -17.93 -7.54 -6.11
N THR A 42 -17.40 -6.54 -5.43
CA THR A 42 -16.00 -6.09 -5.57
C THR A 42 -15.34 -6.35 -4.23
N MET A 43 -14.11 -6.85 -4.25
CA MET A 43 -13.35 -7.19 -3.05
C MET A 43 -11.94 -6.64 -3.18
N SER A 44 -11.40 -6.10 -2.09
CA SER A 44 -9.99 -5.78 -1.96
C SER A 44 -9.41 -6.65 -0.86
N LEU A 45 -8.30 -7.32 -1.14
CA LEU A 45 -7.55 -8.13 -0.17
C LEU A 45 -6.12 -7.61 -0.09
N THR A 46 -5.65 -7.40 1.12
CA THR A 46 -4.28 -7.01 1.45
C THR A 46 -3.61 -8.16 2.16
N VAL A 47 -2.43 -8.54 1.65
CA VAL A 47 -1.57 -9.56 2.26
C VAL A 47 -0.37 -8.87 2.89
N SER A 48 -0.06 -9.23 4.13
CA SER A 48 1.12 -8.74 4.86
C SER A 48 1.56 -9.82 5.85
N ASP A 49 2.82 -10.23 5.81
CA ASP A 49 3.43 -11.25 6.71
C ASP A 49 2.56 -12.49 6.95
N GLY A 50 2.03 -13.09 5.88
CA GLY A 50 1.17 -14.28 5.96
C GLY A 50 -0.23 -14.05 6.54
N VAL A 51 -0.56 -12.83 6.95
CA VAL A 51 -1.91 -12.38 7.30
C VAL A 51 -2.59 -11.84 6.05
N ILE A 52 -3.90 -12.08 5.94
CA ILE A 52 -4.72 -11.52 4.88
C ILE A 52 -5.96 -10.87 5.46
N PHE A 53 -6.21 -9.63 5.08
CA PHE A 53 -7.37 -8.87 5.49
C PHE A 53 -7.95 -8.14 4.28
N GLY A 54 -9.12 -7.56 4.44
CA GLY A 54 -9.71 -6.83 3.33
C GLY A 54 -11.12 -6.37 3.57
N VAL A 55 -11.76 -6.01 2.47
CA VAL A 55 -13.13 -5.53 2.44
C VAL A 55 -13.78 -5.98 1.16
N TYR A 56 -15.04 -6.38 1.26
CA TYR A 56 -15.86 -6.56 0.07
C TYR A 56 -17.17 -5.78 0.16
N ILE A 57 -17.71 -5.47 -1.02
CA ILE A 57 -18.92 -4.69 -1.17
C ILE A 57 -19.83 -5.37 -2.18
N TYR A 58 -21.09 -5.58 -1.79
CA TYR A 58 -22.12 -5.92 -2.76
C TYR A 58 -22.43 -4.70 -3.61
N LYS A 59 -22.38 -4.84 -4.94
CA LYS A 59 -22.69 -3.73 -5.87
C LYS A 59 -24.06 -3.11 -5.60
N LYS A 60 -25.03 -3.92 -5.14
CA LYS A 60 -26.39 -3.47 -4.80
C LYS A 60 -26.49 -2.69 -3.49
N PHE A 61 -25.75 -3.09 -2.45
CA PHE A 61 -25.95 -2.60 -1.08
C PHE A 61 -24.96 -1.52 -0.68
N LYS A 62 -23.83 -1.40 -1.38
CA LYS A 62 -22.80 -0.38 -1.16
C LYS A 62 -22.36 -0.23 0.30
N ARG A 63 -22.33 -1.35 1.06
CA ARG A 63 -21.82 -1.39 2.43
C ARG A 63 -20.55 -2.22 2.47
N ASN A 64 -19.55 -1.70 3.16
CA ASN A 64 -18.29 -2.38 3.41
C ASN A 64 -18.51 -3.54 4.38
N ILE A 65 -18.02 -4.71 4.00
CA ILE A 65 -17.97 -5.89 4.87
C ILE A 65 -16.49 -6.24 5.02
N PHE A 66 -15.97 -6.03 6.23
CA PHE A 66 -14.57 -6.24 6.54
C PHE A 66 -14.27 -7.72 6.74
N LEU A 67 -13.09 -8.13 6.32
CA LEU A 67 -12.61 -9.50 6.32
C LEU A 67 -11.27 -9.58 7.03
N ASN A 68 -11.10 -10.62 7.85
CA ASN A 68 -9.82 -11.02 8.42
C ASN A 68 -9.60 -12.51 8.21
N GLY A 69 -8.38 -12.92 7.90
CA GLY A 69 -8.10 -14.29 7.56
C GLY A 69 -6.63 -14.65 7.58
N ALA A 70 -6.38 -15.89 7.19
CA ALA A 70 -5.05 -16.47 7.10
C ALA A 70 -4.97 -17.45 5.93
N PHE A 71 -3.75 -17.70 5.47
CA PHE A 71 -3.47 -18.80 4.57
C PHE A 71 -3.51 -20.13 5.34
N SER A 72 -4.12 -21.12 4.70
CA SER A 72 -4.05 -22.55 4.99
C SER A 72 -3.36 -23.20 3.80
N THR A 73 -2.84 -24.43 3.97
CA THR A 73 -1.92 -25.12 3.04
C THR A 73 -2.17 -24.85 1.55
N ASP A 74 -3.44 -24.95 1.10
CA ASP A 74 -3.85 -24.70 -0.29
C ASP A 74 -5.08 -23.76 -0.42
N SER A 75 -5.37 -22.99 0.63
CA SER A 75 -6.58 -22.15 0.65
C SER A 75 -6.43 -20.93 1.52
N VAL A 76 -7.25 -19.92 1.27
CA VAL A 76 -7.41 -18.75 2.12
C VAL A 76 -8.73 -18.89 2.88
N VAL A 77 -8.70 -18.63 4.18
CA VAL A 77 -9.92 -18.60 5.01
C VAL A 77 -10.14 -17.18 5.50
N LEU A 78 -11.27 -16.56 5.13
CA LEU A 78 -11.64 -15.19 5.48
C LEU A 78 -12.91 -15.20 6.34
N ASN A 79 -12.87 -14.52 7.48
CA ASN A 79 -14.00 -14.36 8.38
C ASN A 79 -14.56 -12.94 8.24
N GLU A 80 -15.88 -12.80 8.22
CA GLU A 80 -16.52 -11.49 8.28
C GLU A 80 -16.45 -10.89 9.68
N ASN A 81 -15.99 -9.64 9.76
CA ASN A 81 -15.92 -8.89 11.01
C ASN A 81 -17.07 -7.88 11.12
N VAL A 82 -18.31 -8.35 10.98
CA VAL A 82 -19.50 -7.48 11.05
C VAL A 82 -20.58 -8.13 11.91
N GLY A 83 -21.02 -7.42 12.96
CA GLY A 83 -22.27 -7.71 13.68
C GLY A 83 -22.38 -9.12 14.29
N GLY A 84 -21.27 -9.73 14.71
CA GLY A 84 -21.25 -11.10 15.23
C GLY A 84 -21.49 -12.17 14.16
N SER A 85 -21.29 -11.82 12.88
CA SER A 85 -21.36 -12.76 11.76
C SER A 85 -20.46 -13.97 12.03
N THR A 86 -20.98 -15.16 11.73
CA THR A 86 -20.21 -16.42 11.72
C THR A 86 -19.87 -16.82 10.29
N ALA A 87 -20.00 -15.91 9.33
CA ALA A 87 -19.77 -16.21 7.93
C ALA A 87 -18.28 -16.36 7.63
N VAL A 88 -17.96 -17.44 6.91
CA VAL A 88 -16.59 -17.81 6.54
C VAL A 88 -16.51 -18.03 5.03
N MET A 89 -15.54 -17.40 4.38
CA MET A 89 -15.13 -17.75 3.02
C MET A 89 -13.95 -18.71 3.07
N THR A 90 -14.05 -19.83 2.37
CA THR A 90 -12.91 -20.72 2.08
C THR A 90 -12.65 -20.66 0.59
N LEU A 91 -11.47 -20.15 0.21
CA LEU A 91 -11.09 -19.83 -1.16
C LEU A 91 -9.85 -20.62 -1.56
N LYS A 92 -9.87 -21.24 -2.72
CA LYS A 92 -8.70 -21.87 -3.33
C LYS A 92 -8.16 -20.97 -4.43
N PRO A 93 -6.84 -20.76 -4.50
CA PRO A 93 -6.25 -19.98 -5.57
C PRO A 93 -6.50 -20.67 -6.92
N THR A 94 -6.71 -19.85 -7.94
CA THR A 94 -6.76 -20.24 -9.35
C THR A 94 -5.72 -19.41 -10.11
N MET A 95 -5.54 -19.69 -11.41
CA MET A 95 -4.66 -18.91 -12.26
C MET A 95 -5.02 -17.41 -12.29
N ASP A 96 -6.32 -17.09 -12.22
CA ASP A 96 -6.84 -15.73 -12.39
C ASP A 96 -7.42 -15.13 -11.10
N GLY A 97 -7.27 -15.77 -9.94
CA GLY A 97 -7.83 -15.28 -8.68
C GLY A 97 -8.18 -16.40 -7.71
N TYR A 98 -9.46 -16.49 -7.30
CA TYR A 98 -9.91 -17.44 -6.30
C TYR A 98 -11.28 -18.05 -6.64
N GLN A 99 -11.49 -19.29 -6.23
CA GLN A 99 -12.79 -19.95 -6.25
C GLN A 99 -13.05 -20.67 -4.92
N GLY A 100 -14.30 -20.73 -4.48
CA GLY A 100 -14.60 -21.37 -3.22
C GLY A 100 -16.04 -21.22 -2.77
N GLN A 101 -16.23 -21.10 -1.46
CA GLN A 101 -17.55 -21.00 -0.85
C GLN A 101 -17.56 -19.96 0.27
N TRP A 102 -18.67 -19.25 0.38
CA TRP A 102 -19.04 -18.43 1.53
C TRP A 102 -20.11 -19.18 2.30
N CYS A 103 -19.89 -19.45 3.58
CA CYS A 103 -20.78 -20.26 4.41
C CYS A 103 -21.14 -19.50 5.69
N GLU A 104 -22.43 -19.29 5.90
CA GLU A 104 -23.01 -18.87 7.18
C GLU A 104 -24.05 -19.90 7.61
N LYS A 105 -25.33 -19.73 7.22
CA LYS A 105 -26.38 -20.75 7.37
C LYS A 105 -26.47 -21.69 6.17
N LYS A 106 -26.08 -21.18 5.00
CA LYS A 106 -26.04 -21.90 3.73
C LYS A 106 -24.75 -21.51 3.01
N CYS A 107 -24.11 -22.49 2.39
CA CYS A 107 -22.95 -22.23 1.55
C CYS A 107 -23.37 -21.74 0.16
N LEU A 108 -22.75 -20.66 -0.29
CA LEU A 108 -22.89 -20.07 -1.61
C LEU A 108 -21.55 -20.16 -2.34
N PRO A 109 -21.54 -20.47 -3.65
CA PRO A 109 -20.30 -20.48 -4.42
C PRO A 109 -19.72 -19.06 -4.50
N VAL A 110 -18.39 -18.98 -4.49
CA VAL A 110 -17.63 -17.74 -4.65
C VAL A 110 -16.68 -17.89 -5.83
N THR A 111 -16.66 -16.88 -6.69
CA THR A 111 -15.68 -16.75 -7.77
C THR A 111 -15.14 -15.34 -7.74
N LEU A 112 -13.82 -15.18 -7.70
CA LEU A 112 -13.11 -13.90 -7.69
C LEU A 112 -12.08 -13.90 -8.82
N LEU A 113 -12.09 -12.85 -9.63
CA LEU A 113 -11.10 -12.58 -10.66
C LEU A 113 -10.26 -11.40 -10.21
N LYS A 114 -8.94 -11.58 -10.21
CA LYS A 114 -7.93 -10.58 -9.89
C LYS A 114 -7.75 -9.62 -11.07
N HIS A 115 -7.52 -8.34 -10.79
CA HIS A 115 -7.28 -7.33 -11.83
C HIS A 115 -5.83 -6.89 -11.94
N ASP A 116 -5.02 -7.13 -10.90
CA ASP A 116 -3.70 -6.54 -10.79
C ASP A 116 -2.58 -7.58 -10.91
N THR A 117 -1.51 -7.22 -11.61
CA THR A 117 -0.30 -8.03 -11.74
C THR A 117 0.95 -7.18 -11.54
N PHE A 118 2.07 -7.84 -11.30
CA PHE A 118 3.37 -7.18 -11.45
C PHE A 118 3.73 -7.19 -12.93
N LYS A 119 4.27 -6.08 -13.41
CA LYS A 119 4.60 -5.89 -14.82
C LYS A 119 5.72 -6.83 -15.28
N ASP A 120 6.75 -6.95 -14.44
CA ASP A 120 7.99 -7.64 -14.77
C ASP A 120 8.04 -9.11 -14.27
N GLY A 121 6.87 -9.71 -14.03
CA GLY A 121 6.74 -11.09 -13.56
C GLY A 121 6.48 -11.19 -12.05
N GLN A 122 6.52 -12.40 -11.50
CA GLN A 122 6.23 -12.61 -10.08
C GLN A 122 7.25 -11.87 -9.18
N LEU A 123 6.73 -11.21 -8.14
CA LEU A 123 7.57 -10.63 -7.08
C LEU A 123 8.29 -11.74 -6.32
N ASP A 124 9.62 -11.71 -6.34
CA ASP A 124 10.48 -12.69 -5.68
C ASP A 124 10.86 -12.23 -4.26
N ASN A 125 11.33 -10.99 -4.13
CA ASN A 125 11.70 -10.40 -2.84
C ASN A 125 11.71 -8.86 -2.88
N VAL A 126 11.72 -8.29 -1.68
CA VAL A 126 11.87 -6.86 -1.44
C VAL A 126 12.88 -6.68 -0.33
N LYS A 127 13.93 -5.92 -0.61
CA LYS A 127 15.02 -5.69 0.33
C LYS A 127 15.30 -4.22 0.50
N ILE A 128 15.77 -3.85 1.68
CA ILE A 128 16.22 -2.51 2.02
C ILE A 128 17.66 -2.60 2.52
N SER A 129 18.50 -1.67 2.08
CA SER A 129 19.82 -1.45 2.64
C SER A 129 19.99 0.01 3.03
N ASP A 130 20.68 0.24 4.15
CA ASP A 130 21.09 1.59 4.57
C ASP A 130 22.28 2.06 3.73
N SER A 131 22.28 3.34 3.40
CA SER A 131 23.40 4.02 2.74
C SER A 131 24.28 4.72 3.78
N GLU A 132 25.50 5.11 3.41
CA GLU A 132 26.44 5.77 4.34
C GLU A 132 25.96 7.14 4.88
N HIS A 133 24.79 7.64 4.46
CA HIS A 133 24.25 8.97 4.77
C HIS A 133 22.84 8.98 5.39
N GLY A 134 22.31 7.83 5.79
CA GLY A 134 20.96 7.73 6.36
C GLY A 134 19.83 7.72 5.33
N ASP A 135 20.18 7.62 4.03
CA ASP A 135 19.24 7.29 2.97
C ASP A 135 19.10 5.76 2.87
N TYR A 136 17.95 5.28 2.38
CA TYR A 136 17.76 3.85 2.11
C TYR A 136 17.77 3.56 0.61
N GLU A 137 18.29 2.40 0.22
CA GLU A 137 18.06 1.83 -1.10
C GLU A 137 17.08 0.67 -0.99
N LEU A 138 15.94 0.80 -1.67
CA LEU A 138 14.92 -0.23 -1.82
C LEU A 138 15.18 -1.02 -3.10
N LYS A 139 15.38 -2.33 -2.98
CA LYS A 139 15.57 -3.25 -4.09
C LYS A 139 14.37 -4.19 -4.22
N ILE A 140 13.72 -4.16 -5.37
CA ILE A 140 12.55 -4.96 -5.69
C ILE A 140 12.94 -5.96 -6.77
N THR A 141 12.82 -7.26 -6.49
CA THR A 141 13.24 -8.32 -7.43
C THR A 141 12.01 -9.02 -8.01
N PHE A 142 11.98 -9.17 -9.34
CA PHE A 142 10.94 -9.87 -10.10
C PHE A 142 11.58 -10.92 -11.00
N GLU A 143 11.18 -12.19 -10.92
CA GLU A 143 11.66 -13.32 -11.76
C GLU A 143 13.01 -13.10 -12.49
N GLY A 144 14.09 -12.90 -11.72
CA GLY A 144 15.47 -12.73 -12.25
C GLY A 144 15.89 -11.32 -12.69
N ASN A 145 14.99 -10.34 -12.67
CA ASN A 145 15.24 -8.90 -12.82
C ASN A 145 15.10 -8.18 -11.47
N PHE A 146 15.60 -6.95 -11.37
CA PHE A 146 15.39 -6.10 -10.20
C PHE A 146 15.35 -4.63 -10.57
N GLU A 147 14.73 -3.85 -9.71
CA GLU A 147 14.72 -2.39 -9.76
C GLU A 147 15.13 -1.81 -8.40
N ASN A 148 15.91 -0.74 -8.43
CA ASN A 148 16.38 -0.04 -7.22
C ASN A 148 15.75 1.35 -7.15
N ILE A 149 15.27 1.70 -5.96
CA ILE A 149 14.70 3.01 -5.63
C ILE A 149 15.53 3.61 -4.49
N LEU A 150 16.10 4.79 -4.72
CA LEU A 150 16.77 5.58 -3.69
C LEU A 150 15.72 6.39 -2.90
N LEU A 151 15.75 6.24 -1.58
CA LEU A 151 14.82 6.85 -0.63
C LEU A 151 15.60 7.84 0.24
N LEU A 152 15.39 9.13 -0.02
CA LEU A 152 16.05 10.20 0.70
C LEU A 152 15.24 10.61 1.93
N ASP A 153 15.90 11.21 2.91
CA ASP A 153 15.28 11.85 4.08
C ASP A 153 14.35 10.92 4.89
N SER A 154 14.67 9.63 4.94
CA SER A 154 13.87 8.66 5.70
C SER A 154 14.11 8.81 7.21
N ILE A 155 13.03 8.82 7.99
CA ILE A 155 13.08 8.96 9.45
C ILE A 155 13.01 7.57 10.11
N ASP A 156 12.16 6.71 9.55
CA ASP A 156 11.99 5.31 9.97
C ASP A 156 12.54 4.36 8.91
N THR A 157 12.71 3.09 9.29
CA THR A 157 12.93 2.01 8.32
C THR A 157 11.74 1.96 7.35
N PRO A 158 11.97 2.03 6.02
CA PRO A 158 10.88 2.11 5.08
C PRO A 158 9.97 0.88 5.06
N THR A 159 8.66 1.10 4.88
CA THR A 159 7.69 0.04 4.59
C THR A 159 7.09 0.24 3.20
N VAL A 160 6.72 -0.84 2.52
CA VAL A 160 6.34 -0.82 1.10
C VAL A 160 4.93 -1.36 0.88
N ASP A 161 4.07 -0.62 0.20
CA ASP A 161 2.81 -1.15 -0.32
C ASP A 161 2.87 -1.30 -1.83
N PHE A 162 2.47 -2.48 -2.31
CA PHE A 162 2.19 -2.73 -3.72
C PHE A 162 0.69 -2.67 -3.98
N ILE A 163 0.29 -1.74 -4.83
CA ILE A 163 -1.12 -1.46 -5.07
C ILE A 163 -1.32 -0.73 -6.40
N ASP A 164 -2.28 -1.16 -7.22
CA ASP A 164 -2.65 -0.45 -8.45
C ASP A 164 -3.46 0.82 -8.09
N ILE A 165 -2.78 1.98 -8.02
CA ILE A 165 -3.41 3.25 -7.66
C ILE A 165 -3.93 4.01 -8.87
N ASN A 166 -3.36 3.76 -10.05
CA ASN A 166 -3.72 4.46 -11.27
C ASN A 166 -4.83 3.72 -12.07
N GLY A 167 -5.08 2.45 -11.74
CA GLY A 167 -6.10 1.58 -12.32
C GLY A 167 -5.72 0.97 -13.68
N ASP A 168 -4.43 0.82 -13.99
CA ASP A 168 -3.94 0.27 -15.26
C ASP A 168 -3.74 -1.26 -15.25
N GLY A 169 -3.95 -1.91 -14.09
CA GLY A 169 -3.79 -3.35 -13.90
C GLY A 169 -2.39 -3.77 -13.46
N PHE A 170 -1.46 -2.83 -13.24
CA PHE A 170 -0.15 -3.09 -12.69
C PHE A 170 0.01 -2.52 -11.29
N TYR A 171 0.72 -3.23 -10.42
CA TYR A 171 1.03 -2.68 -9.09
C TYR A 171 1.96 -1.48 -9.19
N ASP A 172 1.54 -0.39 -8.55
CA ASP A 172 2.37 0.76 -8.20
C ASP A 172 2.99 0.55 -6.81
N VAL A 173 3.92 1.43 -6.43
CA VAL A 173 4.64 1.34 -5.15
C VAL A 173 4.40 2.58 -4.31
N ILE A 174 4.01 2.38 -3.05
CA ILE A 174 4.00 3.43 -2.03
C ILE A 174 5.03 3.04 -0.98
N VAL A 175 6.05 3.88 -0.81
CA VAL A 175 7.06 3.70 0.22
C VAL A 175 6.79 4.68 1.34
N ARG A 176 6.60 4.19 2.57
CA ARG A 176 6.47 5.03 3.77
C ARG A 176 7.81 5.14 4.45
N THR A 177 8.23 6.37 4.72
CA THR A 177 9.54 6.69 5.31
C THR A 177 9.41 7.38 6.67
N ASP A 178 8.18 7.68 7.09
CA ASP A 178 7.82 8.20 8.41
C ASP A 178 6.40 7.74 8.77
N HIS A 179 6.28 6.98 9.86
CA HIS A 179 5.04 6.34 10.30
C HIS A 179 4.27 7.17 11.34
N ARG A 180 4.68 8.41 11.61
CA ARG A 180 3.96 9.28 12.55
C ARG A 180 2.51 9.48 12.11
N PRO A 181 1.51 9.19 12.97
CA PRO A 181 0.11 9.37 12.62
C PRO A 181 -0.20 10.81 12.22
N ASN A 182 -0.91 10.99 11.10
CA ASN A 182 -1.34 12.29 10.55
C ASN A 182 -0.21 13.23 10.12
N ASN A 183 1.05 12.82 10.22
CA ASN A 183 2.23 13.62 9.86
C ASN A 183 3.30 12.75 9.18
N GLY A 184 2.90 11.61 8.63
CA GLY A 184 3.80 10.68 7.94
C GLY A 184 4.29 11.23 6.60
N SER A 185 5.38 10.64 6.12
CA SER A 185 5.99 10.93 4.82
C SER A 185 5.97 9.68 3.95
N GLN A 186 5.72 9.88 2.66
CA GLN A 186 5.68 8.80 1.68
C GLN A 186 6.21 9.25 0.33
N SER A 187 6.74 8.28 -0.43
CA SER A 187 7.05 8.42 -1.85
C SER A 187 6.18 7.47 -2.65
N VAL A 188 5.57 7.97 -3.72
CA VAL A 188 4.66 7.19 -4.57
C VAL A 188 5.31 7.02 -5.95
N TYR A 189 5.39 5.79 -6.44
CA TYR A 189 5.97 5.45 -7.73
C TYR A 189 4.98 4.69 -8.59
N ILE A 190 4.79 5.15 -9.82
CA ILE A 190 3.91 4.53 -10.80
C ILE A 190 4.70 3.55 -11.65
N SER A 191 4.17 2.35 -11.86
CA SER A 191 4.76 1.36 -12.76
C SER A 191 4.62 1.82 -14.21
N THR A 192 5.72 1.86 -14.96
CA THR A 192 5.75 2.30 -16.36
C THR A 192 6.60 1.37 -17.21
N ASP A 193 6.67 1.60 -18.53
CA ASP A 193 7.60 0.85 -19.42
C ASP A 193 9.08 1.14 -19.11
N GLN A 194 9.35 2.15 -18.27
CA GLN A 194 10.69 2.58 -17.86
C GLN A 194 11.00 2.18 -16.41
N GLY A 195 10.17 1.32 -15.79
CA GLY A 195 10.23 0.99 -14.38
C GLY A 195 9.33 1.89 -13.52
N PHE A 196 9.59 1.92 -12.22
CA PHE A 196 8.92 2.74 -11.21
C PHE A 196 9.32 4.22 -11.31
N VAL A 197 8.38 5.06 -11.72
CA VAL A 197 8.58 6.51 -11.86
C VAL A 197 7.85 7.26 -10.75
N GLU A 198 8.59 8.09 -10.02
CA GLU A 198 8.02 8.87 -8.91
C GLU A 198 6.90 9.82 -9.37
N GLN A 199 5.75 9.72 -8.71
CA GLN A 199 4.66 10.69 -8.81
C GLN A 199 4.85 11.81 -7.78
N LYS A 200 5.66 12.80 -8.16
CA LYS A 200 6.05 13.94 -7.32
C LYS A 200 4.88 14.69 -6.70
N GLU A 201 3.74 14.80 -7.40
CA GLU A 201 2.57 15.46 -6.82
C GLU A 201 2.02 14.70 -5.62
N LEU A 202 2.01 13.36 -5.65
CA LEU A 202 1.54 12.54 -4.53
C LEU A 202 2.60 12.42 -3.43
N SER A 203 3.88 12.25 -3.80
CA SER A 203 4.98 12.19 -2.82
C SER A 203 5.11 13.49 -2.01
N GLY A 204 4.75 14.63 -2.59
CA GLY A 204 4.87 15.95 -1.93
C GLY A 204 3.67 16.35 -1.06
N VAL A 205 2.63 15.53 -0.93
CA VAL A 205 1.45 15.87 -0.13
C VAL A 205 1.69 15.50 1.32
N ASN A 206 1.50 16.47 2.22
CA ASN A 206 1.60 16.26 3.66
C ASN A 206 0.46 15.36 4.18
N GLY A 207 0.79 14.54 5.16
CA GLY A 207 -0.16 13.67 5.86
C GLY A 207 -0.04 12.22 5.43
N THR A 208 -0.76 11.36 6.13
CA THR A 208 -0.70 9.92 5.93
C THR A 208 -1.55 9.51 4.73
N LEU A 209 -0.92 8.89 3.74
CA LEU A 209 -1.61 8.34 2.55
C LEU A 209 -2.37 7.05 2.88
N THR A 210 -3.67 7.06 2.61
CA THR A 210 -4.54 5.88 2.53
C THR A 210 -5.17 5.78 1.15
N TYR A 211 -4.95 4.67 0.44
CA TYR A 211 -5.72 4.37 -0.77
C TYR A 211 -7.01 3.63 -0.41
N LYS A 212 -8.10 3.98 -1.10
CA LYS A 212 -9.43 3.38 -0.94
C LYS A 212 -9.75 2.63 -2.24
N PRO A 213 -9.39 1.33 -2.38
CA PRO A 213 -9.51 0.58 -3.63
C PRO A 213 -10.91 0.56 -4.26
N LEU A 214 -11.95 0.55 -3.41
CA LEU A 214 -13.33 0.46 -3.88
C LEU A 214 -13.85 1.78 -4.49
N THR A 215 -13.34 2.91 -4.03
CA THR A 215 -13.70 4.24 -4.55
C THR A 215 -12.61 4.82 -5.46
N LYS A 216 -11.45 4.17 -5.54
CA LYS A 216 -10.26 4.62 -6.28
C LYS A 216 -9.81 6.03 -5.86
N ASN A 217 -9.91 6.31 -4.56
CA ASN A 217 -9.46 7.57 -3.98
C ASN A 217 -8.14 7.37 -3.26
N ILE A 218 -7.23 8.30 -3.46
CA ILE A 218 -5.99 8.44 -2.68
C ILE A 218 -6.26 9.57 -1.69
N VAL A 219 -6.26 9.27 -0.40
CA VAL A 219 -6.65 10.19 0.66
C VAL A 219 -5.43 10.46 1.52
N PHE A 220 -5.07 11.73 1.69
CA PHE A 220 -4.06 12.17 2.64
C PHE A 220 -4.77 12.80 3.82
N GLU A 221 -4.47 12.33 5.03
CA GLU A 221 -5.03 12.86 6.27
C GLU A 221 -3.90 13.48 7.11
N SER A 222 -4.09 14.73 7.53
CA SER A 222 -3.19 15.41 8.46
C SER A 222 -3.95 16.13 9.57
N LYS A 223 -3.27 16.40 10.69
CA LYS A 223 -3.84 17.02 11.88
C LYS A 223 -2.86 18.04 12.47
N ASP A 224 -3.38 19.18 12.91
CA ASP A 224 -2.58 20.16 13.67
C ASP A 224 -2.31 19.67 15.10
N ASP A 225 -1.08 19.84 15.58
CA ASP A 225 -0.64 19.36 16.91
C ASP A 225 -1.39 19.98 18.11
N CYS A 226 -2.02 21.15 17.93
CA CYS A 226 -2.67 21.88 19.02
C CYS A 226 -4.14 21.52 19.24
N CYS A 227 -4.81 21.03 18.20
CA CYS A 227 -6.24 21.27 18.03
C CYS A 227 -6.91 20.10 17.31
N GLU A 228 -8.23 19.92 17.49
CA GLU A 228 -9.01 18.92 16.73
C GLU A 228 -9.30 19.41 15.29
N LYS A 229 -8.25 19.86 14.62
CA LYS A 229 -8.25 20.42 13.27
C LYS A 229 -7.58 19.43 12.33
N TYR A 230 -8.34 19.00 11.33
CA TYR A 230 -7.91 17.97 10.40
C TYR A 230 -7.96 18.53 8.99
N ASN A 231 -6.97 18.16 8.17
CA ASN A 231 -6.96 18.39 6.74
C ASN A 231 -7.07 17.04 6.02
N LYS A 232 -7.87 17.01 4.95
CA LYS A 232 -7.99 15.90 4.03
C LYS A 232 -7.82 16.38 2.59
N VAL A 233 -6.81 15.86 1.92
CA VAL A 233 -6.61 16.05 0.47
C VAL A 233 -6.94 14.75 -0.24
N VAL A 234 -7.81 14.80 -1.25
CA VAL A 234 -8.30 13.64 -1.98
C VAL A 234 -7.90 13.74 -3.44
N TYR A 235 -7.24 12.71 -3.93
CA TYR A 235 -6.88 12.54 -5.33
C TYR A 235 -7.54 11.29 -5.93
N SER A 236 -7.61 11.25 -7.25
CA SER A 236 -7.96 10.05 -8.01
C SER A 236 -7.29 10.09 -9.38
N PHE A 237 -7.15 8.94 -10.03
CA PHE A 237 -6.76 8.88 -11.43
C PHE A 237 -7.99 8.82 -12.34
N ASN A 238 -8.07 9.72 -13.30
CA ASN A 238 -9.10 9.74 -14.33
C ASN A 238 -8.43 9.62 -15.70
N LYS A 239 -8.62 8.47 -16.37
CA LYS A 239 -8.01 8.15 -17.66
C LYS A 239 -6.48 8.32 -17.64
N GLY A 240 -5.83 7.78 -16.60
CA GLY A 240 -4.39 7.87 -16.41
C GLY A 240 -3.86 9.23 -15.95
N LYS A 241 -4.72 10.25 -15.80
CA LYS A 241 -4.34 11.56 -15.28
C LYS A 241 -4.72 11.71 -13.81
N LEU A 242 -3.75 12.10 -12.99
CA LEU A 242 -3.99 12.48 -11.60
C LEU A 242 -4.87 13.74 -11.54
N ILE A 243 -5.90 13.70 -10.70
CA ILE A 243 -6.80 14.82 -10.44
C ILE A 243 -7.00 15.00 -8.93
N LYS A 244 -6.85 16.23 -8.44
CA LYS A 244 -7.29 16.62 -7.10
C LYS A 244 -8.82 16.70 -7.09
N ILE A 245 -9.45 15.83 -6.31
CA ILE A 245 -10.91 15.73 -6.16
C ILE A 245 -11.41 16.72 -5.11
N ASN A 246 -10.69 16.81 -3.99
CA ASN A 246 -11.08 17.65 -2.88
C ASN A 246 -9.88 18.02 -2.03
N ASP A 247 -10.01 19.12 -1.30
CA ASP A 247 -9.05 19.63 -0.34
C ASP A 247 -9.88 20.36 0.71
N MET A 248 -9.93 19.76 1.90
CA MET A 248 -10.88 20.11 2.94
C MET A 248 -10.20 20.19 4.29
N TYR A 249 -10.69 21.10 5.10
CA TYR A 249 -10.34 21.27 6.48
C TYR A 249 -11.60 21.10 7.34
N PHE A 250 -11.46 20.47 8.51
CA PHE A 250 -12.52 20.37 9.50
C PHE A 250 -11.99 20.60 10.92
N ASP A 251 -12.66 21.49 11.65
CA ASP A 251 -12.41 21.77 13.05
C ASP A 251 -13.52 21.18 13.90
N TYR A 252 -13.23 20.09 14.60
CA TYR A 252 -14.19 19.42 15.48
C TYR A 252 -14.47 20.20 16.77
N THR A 253 -13.66 21.20 17.12
CA THR A 253 -13.96 22.06 18.28
C THR A 253 -15.08 23.04 17.99
N SER A 254 -15.15 23.54 16.75
CA SER A 254 -16.16 24.48 16.28
C SER A 254 -17.26 23.83 15.43
N GLU A 255 -17.11 22.54 15.11
CA GLU A 255 -17.95 21.77 14.17
C GLU A 255 -18.08 22.42 12.79
N LYS A 256 -17.02 23.08 12.33
CA LYS A 256 -16.99 23.80 11.05
C LYS A 256 -15.95 23.21 10.12
N GLY A 257 -16.34 22.99 8.87
CA GLY A 257 -15.46 22.59 7.80
C GLY A 257 -15.47 23.56 6.63
N TYR A 258 -14.36 23.61 5.90
CA TYR A 258 -14.19 24.44 4.72
C TYR A 258 -13.41 23.69 3.64
N SER A 259 -13.72 23.93 2.38
CA SER A 259 -12.86 23.51 1.27
C SER A 259 -11.75 24.53 1.01
N GLU A 260 -10.78 24.17 0.15
CA GLU A 260 -9.71 25.05 -0.34
C GLU A 260 -10.25 26.39 -0.90
N ASN A 261 -11.47 26.42 -1.43
CA ASN A 261 -12.12 27.63 -1.95
C ASN A 261 -12.94 28.41 -0.89
N GLY A 262 -12.93 27.97 0.37
CA GLY A 262 -13.67 28.60 1.47
C GLY A 262 -15.15 28.25 1.56
N ASN A 263 -15.65 27.30 0.75
CA ASN A 263 -17.04 26.83 0.85
C ASN A 263 -17.20 25.94 2.08
N GLU A 264 -18.33 26.05 2.77
CA GLU A 264 -18.62 25.24 3.96
C GLU A 264 -18.71 23.74 3.62
N VAL A 265 -18.07 22.92 4.45
CA VAL A 265 -18.04 21.45 4.35
C VAL A 265 -18.66 20.87 5.61
N SER A 266 -19.71 20.07 5.44
CA SER A 266 -20.32 19.35 6.56
C SER A 266 -19.41 18.23 7.07
N LYS A 267 -19.52 17.89 8.36
CA LYS A 267 -18.85 16.74 8.98
C LYS A 267 -19.06 15.45 8.20
N ALA A 268 -20.29 15.20 7.76
CA ALA A 268 -20.64 14.00 7.00
C ALA A 268 -19.91 13.90 5.65
N ILE A 269 -19.64 15.03 4.99
CA ILE A 269 -18.85 15.05 3.75
C ILE A 269 -17.37 14.80 4.07
N PHE A 270 -16.84 15.46 5.09
CA PHE A 270 -15.45 15.29 5.51
C PHE A 270 -15.12 13.83 5.90
N GLU A 271 -16.03 13.17 6.62
CA GLU A 271 -15.90 11.78 7.08
C GLU A 271 -16.26 10.74 6.01
N SER A 272 -16.77 11.15 4.84
CA SER A 272 -17.20 10.20 3.78
C SER A 272 -16.05 9.57 2.98
N TYR A 273 -14.84 10.10 3.10
CA TYR A 273 -13.61 9.65 2.44
C TYR A 273 -12.75 8.83 3.41
#